data_AF-A0A2C6AS04-F1
#
_entry.id   AF-A0A2C6AS04-F1
#
_cell.length_a   1.000
_cell.length_b   1.000
_cell.length_c   1.000
_cell.angle_alpha   90.00
_cell.angle_beta   90.00
_cell.angle_gamma   90.00
#
_symmetry.space_group_name_H-M   'P 1'
#
loop_
_entity.id
_entity.type
_entity.pdbx_description
1 polymer ?
#
loop_
_entity_poly.entity_id
_entity_poly.type
_entity_poly.pdbx_seq_one_letter_code
_entity_poly.pdbx_strand_id
1 'polypeptide(L)' 'EFIQAMVKCGELPCTINNVAKILKKSVGSISPIRAQLINKGIIYSVKYGEIDFTVPQFDLFLKRVMKDII' A
#
# COMPACT_ATOMS: atom_id res chain seq x y z
N GLU A 1 0.35 -8.86 1.86
CA GLU A 1 -0.95 -8.23 2.19
C GLU A 1 -0.98 -6.71 2.00
N PHE A 2 -0.25 -5.91 2.78
CA PHE A 2 -0.39 -4.43 2.73
C PHE A 2 -0.06 -3.83 1.35
N ILE A 3 1.07 -4.23 0.76
CA ILE A 3 1.47 -3.82 -0.60
C ILE A 3 0.44 -4.27 -1.64
N GLN A 4 -0.07 -5.50 -1.53
CA GLN A 4 -1.14 -6.00 -2.41
C GLN A 4 -2.43 -5.19 -2.26
N ALA A 5 -2.77 -4.75 -1.04
CA ALA A 5 -3.92 -3.89 -0.79
C ALA A 5 -3.73 -2.50 -1.41
N MET A 6 -2.53 -1.94 -1.37
CA MET A 6 -2.21 -0.71 -2.12
C MET A 6 -2.37 -0.90 -3.63
N VAL A 7 -1.92 -2.02 -4.19
CA VAL A 7 -2.13 -2.34 -5.61
C VAL A 7 -3.61 -2.47 -5.96
N LYS A 8 -4.40 -3.10 -5.08
CA LYS A 8 -5.86 -3.25 -5.22
C LYS A 8 -6.64 -1.96 -4.98
N CYS A 9 -6.00 -0.92 -4.43
CA CYS A 9 -6.62 0.39 -4.23
C CYS A 9 -7.02 1.03 -5.57
N GLY A 10 -6.37 0.63 -6.67
CA GLY A 10 -6.71 1.02 -8.04
C GLY A 10 -6.17 2.39 -8.44
N GLU A 11 -6.09 3.32 -7.48
CA GLU A 11 -5.54 4.66 -7.63
C GLU A 11 -4.50 4.93 -6.54
N LEU A 12 -3.42 5.64 -6.93
CA LEU A 12 -2.38 6.11 -6.04
C LEU A 12 -2.29 7.64 -6.15
N PRO A 13 -2.12 8.38 -5.03
CA PRO A 13 -1.88 7.89 -3.67
C PRO A 13 -3.10 7.20 -3.05
N CYS A 14 -2.89 6.09 -2.35
CA CYS A 14 -3.98 5.36 -1.69
C CYS A 14 -4.18 5.88 -0.27
N THR A 15 -5.45 6.02 0.15
CA THR A 15 -5.75 6.36 1.55
C THR A 15 -5.54 5.16 2.47
N ILE A 16 -5.06 5.40 3.70
CA ILE A 16 -4.91 4.33 4.70
C ILE A 16 -6.25 3.68 5.07
N ASN A 17 -7.35 4.43 4.96
CA ASN A 17 -8.70 3.92 5.13
C ASN A 17 -9.07 2.90 4.05
N ASN A 18 -8.73 3.17 2.78
CA ASN A 18 -8.95 2.21 1.70
C ASN A 18 -8.09 0.95 1.87
N VAL A 19 -6.82 1.10 2.28
CA VAL A 19 -5.96 -0.07 2.59
C VAL A 19 -6.58 -0.91 3.70
N ALA A 20 -7.03 -0.28 4.79
CA ALA A 20 -7.71 -0.95 5.91
C ALA A 20 -8.98 -1.68 5.45
N LYS A 21 -9.80 -1.02 4.62
CA LYS A 21 -11.02 -1.59 4.02
C LYS A 21 -10.73 -2.82 3.18
N ILE A 22 -9.71 -2.78 2.31
CA ILE A 22 -9.30 -3.91 1.46
C ILE A 22 -8.78 -5.07 2.31
N LEU A 23 -8.03 -4.78 3.38
CA LEU A 23 -7.51 -5.78 4.30
C LEU A 23 -8.55 -6.31 5.30
N LYS A 24 -9.75 -5.72 5.38
CA LYS A 24 -10.78 -6.00 6.40
C LYS A 24 -10.23 -5.88 7.83
N LYS A 25 -9.39 -4.86 8.07
CA LYS A 25 -8.69 -4.60 9.33
C LYS A 25 -8.96 -3.15 9.77
N SER A 26 -8.75 -2.83 11.05
CA SER A 26 -8.84 -1.44 11.52
C SER A 26 -7.59 -0.65 11.13
N VAL A 27 -7.70 0.66 10.95
CA VAL A 27 -6.55 1.55 10.65
C VAL A 27 -5.47 1.44 11.72
N GLY A 28 -5.87 1.37 13.00
CA GLY A 28 -4.94 1.18 14.12
C GLY A 28 -4.13 -0.11 13.99
N SER A 29 -4.77 -1.23 13.64
CA SER A 29 -4.09 -2.53 13.52
C SER A 29 -3.07 -2.60 12.38
N ILE A 30 -3.21 -1.79 11.33
CA ILE A 30 -2.27 -1.77 10.19
C ILE A 30 -1.20 -0.68 10.31
N SER A 31 -1.27 0.16 11.34
CA SER A 31 -0.35 1.27 11.56
C SER A 31 1.11 0.83 11.79
N PRO A 32 1.41 -0.25 12.54
CA PRO A 32 2.78 -0.73 12.69
C PRO A 32 3.40 -1.19 11.36
N ILE A 33 2.62 -1.89 10.52
CA ILE A 33 3.08 -2.34 9.20
C ILE A 33 3.34 -1.14 8.29
N ARG A 34 2.45 -0.13 8.30
CA ARG A 34 2.67 1.14 7.58
C ARG A 34 3.99 1.79 7.98
N ALA A 35 4.26 1.91 9.29
CA ALA A 35 5.50 2.50 9.79
C ALA A 35 6.74 1.70 9.37
N GLN A 36 6.68 0.36 9.43
CA GLN A 36 7.77 -0.50 8.97
C GLN A 36 8.06 -0.33 7.47
N LEU A 37 7.04 -0.20 6.62
CA LEU A 37 7.22 -0.02 5.18
C LEU A 37 7.80 1.36 4.84
N ILE A 38 7.43 2.41 5.59
CA ILE A 38 8.04 3.74 5.47
C ILE A 38 9.52 3.68 5.87
N ASN A 39 9.84 3.07 7.02
CA ASN A 39 11.23 2.94 7.47
C ASN A 39 12.10 2.14 6.50
N LYS A 40 11.51 1.18 5.78
CA LYS A 40 12.18 0.41 4.72
C LYS A 40 12.26 1.14 3.37
N GLY A 41 11.70 2.35 3.26
CA GLY A 41 11.69 3.13 2.02
C GLY A 41 10.80 2.55 0.92
N ILE A 42 9.89 1.63 1.24
CA ILE A 42 9.01 0.99 0.23
C ILE A 42 7.85 1.93 -0.15
N ILE A 43 7.33 2.65 0.84
CA ILE A 43 6.22 3.62 0.68
C ILE A 43 6.57 4.90 1.40
N TYR A 44 5.91 6.00 1.05
CA TYR A 44 6.00 7.28 1.75
C TYR A 44 4.62 7.90 1.96
N SER A 45 4.52 8.86 2.88
CA SER A 45 3.28 9.63 3.11
C SER A 45 3.26 10.83 2.18
N VAL A 46 2.27 10.91 1.29
CA VAL A 46 2.12 12.04 0.35
C VAL A 46 1.52 13.25 1.07
N LYS A 47 0.50 13.00 1.88
CA LYS A 47 -0.14 13.95 2.82
C LYS A 47 -0.84 13.16 3.92
N TYR A 48 -1.53 13.85 4.83
CA TYR A 48 -2.20 13.20 5.96
C TYR A 48 -3.16 12.10 5.49
N GLY A 49 -2.88 10.86 5.89
CA GLY A 49 -3.73 9.71 5.59
C GLY A 49 -3.55 9.09 4.20
N GLU A 50 -2.67 9.62 3.35
CA GLU A 50 -2.39 9.12 2.01
C GLU A 50 -0.95 8.63 1.86
N ILE A 51 -0.79 7.51 1.15
CA ILE A 51 0.48 6.83 0.94
C ILE A 51 0.67 6.43 -0.52
N ASP A 52 1.92 6.43 -0.97
CA ASP A 52 2.30 6.00 -2.31
C ASP A 52 3.62 5.21 -2.26
N PHE A 53 3.95 4.48 -3.33
CA PHE A 53 5.20 3.78 -3.47
C PHE A 53 6.34 4.75 -3.75
N THR A 54 7.49 4.53 -3.10
CA THR A 54 8.69 5.35 -3.35
C THR A 54 9.25 5.11 -4.75
N VAL A 55 9.11 3.89 -5.27
CA VAL A 55 9.55 3.53 -6.62
C VAL A 55 8.44 3.91 -7.61
N PRO A 56 8.72 4.70 -8.66
CA PRO A 56 7.74 5.04 -9.68
C PRO A 56 7.16 3.78 -10.35
N GLN A 57 5.85 3.79 -10.59
CA GLN A 57 5.12 2.71 -11.28
C GLN A 57 5.29 1.32 -10.63
N PHE A 58 5.62 1.27 -9.34
CA PHE A 58 5.84 0.00 -8.64
C PHE A 58 4.57 -0.85 -8.57
N ASP A 59 3.39 -0.23 -8.57
CA ASP A 59 2.12 -0.94 -8.67
C ASP A 59 1.99 -1.74 -9.97
N LEU A 60 2.46 -1.21 -11.10
CA LEU A 60 2.47 -1.89 -12.40
C LEU A 60 3.44 -3.07 -12.39
N PHE A 61 4.64 -2.88 -11.82
CA PHE A 61 5.61 -3.95 -11.62
C PHE A 61 5.00 -5.08 -10.77
N LEU A 62 4.38 -4.74 -9.65
CA LEU A 62 3.73 -5.69 -8.75
C LEU A 62 2.56 -6.40 -9.44
N LYS A 63 1.71 -5.68 -10.20
CA LYS A 63 0.61 -6.28 -10.99
C LYS A 63 1.14 -7.34 -11.97
N ARG A 64 2.30 -7.11 -12.58
CA ARG A 64 2.95 -8.09 -13.48
C ARG A 64 3.46 -9.31 -12.70
N VAL A 65 4.23 -9.10 -11.63
CA VAL A 65 4.86 -10.19 -10.86
C VAL A 65 3.85 -11.02 -10.06
N MET A 66 2.79 -10.40 -9.57
CA MET A 66 1.74 -11.09 -8.82
C MET A 66 0.75 -11.83 -9.73
N LYS A 67 0.74 -11.54 -11.04
CA LYS A 67 -0.08 -12.26 -12.02
C LYS A 67 0.32 -13.73 -12.15
N ASP A 68 1.54 -14.07 -11.75
CA ASP A 68 2.06 -15.44 -11.75
C ASP A 68 1.64 -16.23 -10.49
N ILE A 69 0.88 -15.62 -9.57
CA ILE A 69 0.51 -16.18 -8.26
C ILE A 69 -1.03 -16.25 -8.08
N ILE A 70 -1.82 -15.89 -9.10
CA ILE A 70 -3.29 -16.01 -9.11
C ILE A 70 -3.73 -16.99 -10.20
#